data_AF-A0A811GGY2-F1
#
_entry.id   AF-A0A811GGY2-F1
#
_cell.length_a   1.000
_cell.length_b   1.000
_cell.length_c   1.000
_cell.angle_alpha   90.00
_cell.angle_beta   90.00
_cell.angle_gamma   90.00
#
_symmetry.space_group_name_H-M   'P 1'
#
loop_
_entity.id
_entity.type
_entity.pdbx_description
1 polymer ?
#
loop_
_entity_poly.entity_id
_entity_poly.type
_entity_poly.pdbx_seq_one_letter_code
_entity_poly.pdbx_strand_id
1 'polypeptide(L)'
;MWATLIFLVLGFVLGYFVRGLKANTHSTKVIYKSMPAANTYQQKLLLKSHHQTDSDRIRELNQLNRNQSVFLRLLKQTFTHHEIAIKQTRFIILDRDYMPCAIFEYRDGTQAMKLIDQEDGLPLYLYKGLISSDELKQDYLSIISTQK
;
A
#
# COMPACT_ATOMS: atom_id res chain seq x y z
N MET A 1 -34.28 -39.59 60.76
CA MET A 1 -32.89 -39.48 60.23
C MET A 1 -32.71 -39.95 58.79
N TRP A 2 -33.59 -40.80 58.24
CA TRP A 2 -33.47 -41.26 56.84
C TRP A 2 -33.92 -40.24 55.79
N ALA A 3 -34.93 -39.41 56.10
CA ALA A 3 -35.45 -38.40 55.17
C ALA A 3 -34.42 -37.33 54.78
N THR A 4 -33.59 -36.87 55.72
CA THR A 4 -32.55 -35.87 55.48
C THR A 4 -31.43 -36.39 54.58
N LEU A 5 -31.14 -37.70 54.67
CA LEU A 5 -30.13 -38.37 53.86
C LEU A 5 -30.59 -38.49 52.40
N ILE A 6 -31.88 -38.73 52.18
CA ILE A 6 -32.49 -38.78 50.83
C ILE A 6 -32.44 -37.41 50.16
N PHE A 7 -32.78 -36.33 50.85
CA PHE A 7 -32.69 -34.97 50.28
C PHE A 7 -31.26 -34.56 49.93
N LEU A 8 -30.27 -35.00 50.71
CA LEU A 8 -28.86 -34.71 50.45
C LEU A 8 -28.36 -35.43 49.20
N VAL A 9 -28.73 -36.71 49.02
CA VAL A 9 -28.38 -37.47 47.80
C VAL A 9 -29.10 -36.90 46.57
N LEU A 10 -30.38 -36.54 46.71
CA LEU A 10 -31.16 -35.96 45.60
C LEU A 10 -30.57 -34.62 45.14
N GLY A 11 -30.16 -33.76 46.08
CA GLY A 11 -29.49 -32.49 45.78
C GLY A 11 -28.16 -32.67 45.06
N PHE A 12 -27.39 -33.71 45.42
CA PHE A 12 -26.12 -34.01 44.77
C PHE A 12 -26.30 -34.50 43.33
N VAL A 13 -27.30 -35.35 43.08
CA VAL A 13 -27.64 -35.86 41.74
C VAL A 13 -28.16 -34.74 40.84
N LEU A 14 -29.07 -33.89 41.34
CA LEU A 14 -29.55 -32.72 40.60
C LEU A 14 -28.44 -31.72 40.29
N GLY A 15 -27.55 -31.46 41.26
CA GLY A 15 -26.38 -30.61 41.05
C GLY A 15 -25.42 -31.16 39.99
N TYR A 16 -25.22 -32.49 39.95
CA TYR A 16 -24.38 -33.15 38.96
C TYR A 16 -24.99 -33.08 37.55
N PHE A 17 -26.31 -33.28 37.42
CA PHE A 17 -27.02 -33.16 36.14
C PHE A 17 -27.02 -31.74 35.58
N VAL A 18 -27.22 -30.72 36.43
CA VAL A 18 -27.17 -29.30 36.01
C VAL A 18 -25.75 -28.90 35.60
N ARG A 19 -24.71 -29.49 36.21
CA ARG A 19 -23.31 -29.26 35.82
C ARG A 19 -22.98 -29.89 34.46
N GLY A 20 -23.57 -31.05 34.13
CA GLY A 20 -23.46 -31.68 32.81
C GLY A 20 -24.13 -30.87 31.69
N LEU A 21 -25.26 -30.19 31.98
CA LEU A 21 -25.96 -29.34 31.02
C LEU A 21 -25.20 -28.05 30.67
N LYS A 22 -24.40 -27.49 31.59
CA LYS A 22 -23.59 -26.29 31.32
C LYS A 22 -22.31 -26.54 30.51
N ALA A 23 -21.89 -27.79 30.33
CA ALA A 23 -20.65 -28.11 29.61
C ALA A 23 -20.75 -27.98 28.08
N ASN A 24 -21.96 -27.88 27.51
CA ASN A 24 -22.15 -27.83 26.06
C ASN A 24 -22.50 -26.43 25.50
N THR A 25 -22.54 -25.41 26.36
CA THR A 25 -22.82 -24.03 25.91
C THR A 25 -21.56 -23.21 26.02
N HIS A 26 -20.58 -23.45 25.15
CA HIS A 26 -19.61 -22.48 24.64
C HIS A 26 -18.67 -23.18 23.65
N SER A 27 -19.22 -23.73 22.56
CA SER A 27 -18.46 -23.70 21.31
C SER A 27 -18.62 -22.29 20.74
N THR A 28 -17.91 -21.34 21.33
CA THR A 28 -17.53 -20.12 20.61
C THR A 28 -16.85 -20.59 19.35
N LYS A 29 -17.57 -20.59 18.22
CA LYS A 29 -16.97 -20.74 16.90
C LYS A 29 -15.88 -19.69 16.86
N VAL A 30 -14.63 -20.13 17.00
CA VAL A 30 -13.48 -19.28 16.82
C VAL A 30 -13.57 -18.90 15.35
N ILE A 31 -14.13 -17.71 15.09
CA ILE A 31 -14.02 -17.09 13.78
C ILE A 31 -12.53 -16.83 13.68
N TYR A 32 -11.81 -17.77 13.07
CA TYR A 32 -10.48 -17.50 12.56
C TYR A 32 -10.67 -16.32 11.63
N LYS A 33 -10.36 -15.10 12.10
CA LYS A 33 -10.15 -13.97 11.22
C LYS A 33 -9.12 -14.46 10.23
N SER A 34 -9.58 -14.78 9.01
CA SER A 34 -8.71 -15.00 7.87
C SER A 34 -7.75 -13.83 7.89
N MET A 35 -6.49 -14.07 8.26
CA MET A 35 -5.48 -13.05 8.08
C MET A 35 -5.53 -12.70 6.59
N PRO A 36 -5.67 -11.42 6.23
CA PRO A 36 -5.65 -11.06 4.83
C PRO A 36 -4.36 -11.64 4.26
N ALA A 37 -4.49 -12.44 3.19
CA ALA A 37 -3.35 -13.05 2.53
C ALA A 37 -2.32 -11.94 2.27
N ALA A 38 -1.06 -12.20 2.63
CA ALA A 38 0.00 -11.21 2.42
C ALA A 38 -0.03 -10.79 0.95
N ASN A 39 -0.14 -9.47 0.70
CA ASN A 39 -0.30 -8.95 -0.65
C ASN A 39 0.82 -9.49 -1.54
N THR A 40 0.43 -10.00 -2.71
CA THR A 40 1.39 -10.46 -3.73
C THR A 40 2.24 -9.27 -4.17
N TYR A 41 3.46 -9.51 -4.64
CA TYR A 41 4.36 -8.46 -5.12
C TYR A 41 3.69 -7.48 -6.11
N GLN A 42 2.94 -8.00 -7.09
CA GLN A 42 2.16 -7.21 -8.04
C GLN A 42 1.09 -6.34 -7.36
N GLN A 43 0.43 -6.86 -6.33
CA GLN A 43 -0.56 -6.10 -5.55
C GLN A 43 0.11 -4.98 -4.75
N LYS A 44 1.33 -5.20 -4.24
CA LYS A 44 2.10 -4.15 -3.56
C LYS A 44 2.48 -3.02 -4.53
N LEU A 45 2.89 -3.35 -5.74
CA LEU A 45 3.21 -2.37 -6.78
C LEU A 45 1.99 -1.55 -7.18
N LEU A 46 0.83 -2.19 -7.39
CA LEU A 46 -0.44 -1.51 -7.64
C LEU A 46 -0.84 -0.58 -6.50
N LEU A 47 -0.72 -1.03 -5.26
CA LEU A 47 -1.03 -0.19 -4.10
C LEU A 47 -0.05 0.98 -3.95
N LYS A 48 1.16 0.91 -4.54
CA LYS A 48 2.10 2.03 -4.59
C LYS A 48 1.67 3.09 -5.60
N SER A 49 1.10 2.72 -6.75
CA SER A 49 0.64 3.69 -7.75
C SER A 49 -0.71 4.33 -7.43
N HIS A 50 -1.65 3.57 -6.85
CA HIS A 50 -3.01 4.07 -6.66
C HIS A 50 -3.20 4.92 -5.40
N HIS A 51 -4.02 5.96 -5.56
CA HIS A 51 -4.64 6.70 -4.47
C HIS A 51 -5.88 5.96 -3.98
N GLN A 52 -6.17 6.04 -2.67
CA GLN A 52 -7.39 5.44 -2.13
C GLN A 52 -8.64 6.23 -2.51
N THR A 53 -8.53 7.56 -2.60
CA THR A 53 -9.61 8.46 -3.00
C THR A 53 -9.10 9.59 -3.91
N ASP A 54 -9.99 10.21 -4.68
CA ASP A 54 -9.64 11.41 -5.47
C ASP A 54 -9.24 12.60 -4.59
N SER A 55 -9.81 12.69 -3.38
CA SER A 55 -9.41 13.68 -2.38
C SER A 55 -7.95 13.51 -1.95
N ASP A 56 -7.47 12.27 -1.82
CA ASP A 56 -6.06 12.01 -1.51
C ASP A 56 -5.14 12.47 -2.66
N ARG A 57 -5.54 12.21 -3.91
CA ARG A 57 -4.81 12.69 -5.08
C ARG A 57 -4.68 14.21 -5.09
N ILE A 58 -5.77 14.94 -4.85
CA ILE A 58 -5.78 16.41 -4.79
C ILE A 58 -4.93 16.90 -3.62
N ARG A 59 -5.01 16.24 -2.47
CA ARG A 59 -4.20 16.57 -1.30
C ARG A 59 -2.71 16.40 -1.56
N GLU A 60 -2.29 15.32 -2.22
CA GLU A 60 -0.89 15.10 -2.59
C GLU A 60 -0.39 16.10 -3.63
N LEU A 61 -1.23 16.47 -4.60
CA LEU A 61 -0.92 17.55 -5.55
C LEU A 61 -0.69 18.90 -4.83
N ASN A 62 -1.53 19.22 -3.85
CA ASN A 62 -1.43 20.48 -3.10
C ASN A 62 -0.24 20.51 -2.12
N GLN A 63 0.33 19.36 -1.77
CA GLN A 63 1.50 19.28 -0.90
C GLN A 63 2.82 19.53 -1.63
N LEU A 64 2.81 19.61 -2.96
CA LEU A 64 4.02 19.82 -3.75
C LEU A 64 4.59 21.23 -3.55
N ASN A 65 5.90 21.31 -3.35
CA ASN A 65 6.62 22.56 -3.43
C ASN A 65 6.56 23.13 -4.86
N ARG A 66 6.87 24.42 -5.03
CA ARG A 66 6.96 25.10 -6.33
C ARG A 66 7.87 24.36 -7.31
N ASN A 67 9.06 23.96 -6.86
CA ASN A 67 10.02 23.27 -7.72
C ASN A 67 9.52 21.87 -8.11
N GLN A 68 8.90 21.15 -7.18
CA GLN A 68 8.26 19.86 -7.44
C GLN A 68 7.09 19.99 -8.43
N SER A 69 6.33 21.09 -8.35
CA SER A 69 5.25 21.38 -9.30
C SER A 69 5.78 21.68 -10.72
N VAL A 70 6.90 22.40 -10.82
CA VAL A 70 7.59 22.61 -12.11
C VAL A 70 8.13 21.28 -12.65
N PHE A 71 8.72 20.46 -11.80
CA PHE A 71 9.22 19.15 -12.18
C PHE A 71 8.10 18.22 -12.66
N LEU A 72 6.96 18.18 -11.96
CA LEU A 72 5.76 17.46 -12.41
C LEU A 72 5.33 17.91 -13.81
N ARG A 73 5.33 19.22 -14.08
CA ARG A 73 4.99 19.75 -15.39
C ARG A 73 5.98 19.27 -16.47
N LEU A 74 7.28 19.24 -16.17
CA LEU A 74 8.30 18.71 -17.08
C LEU A 74 8.11 17.21 -17.35
N LEU A 75 7.79 16.44 -16.32
CA LEU A 75 7.46 15.02 -16.48
C LEU A 75 6.23 14.85 -17.38
N LYS A 76 5.13 15.57 -17.15
CA LYS A 76 3.93 15.51 -18.01
C LYS A 76 4.22 15.88 -19.47
N GLN A 77 5.13 16.82 -19.70
CA GLN A 77 5.54 17.20 -21.06
C GLN A 77 6.39 16.12 -21.74
N THR A 78 7.19 15.37 -20.96
CA THR A 78 8.08 14.32 -21.50
C THR A 78 7.31 13.01 -21.71
N PHE A 79 6.47 12.65 -20.74
CA PHE A 79 5.71 11.41 -20.69
C PHE A 79 4.26 11.65 -21.15
N THR A 80 4.07 12.11 -22.39
CA THR A 80 2.75 12.53 -22.92
C THR A 80 1.70 11.41 -22.98
N HIS A 81 2.16 10.16 -23.11
CA HIS A 81 1.29 8.98 -23.25
C HIS A 81 1.22 8.12 -21.97
N HIS A 82 1.73 8.63 -20.85
CA HIS A 82 1.74 7.91 -19.58
C HIS A 82 1.00 8.71 -18.53
N GLU A 83 0.36 8.02 -17.61
CA GLU A 83 -0.22 8.67 -16.44
C GLU A 83 0.86 8.84 -15.36
N ILE A 84 0.76 9.91 -14.58
CA ILE A 84 1.70 10.20 -13.50
C ILE A 84 0.94 10.26 -12.20
N ALA A 85 1.14 9.24 -11.36
CA ALA A 85 0.66 9.24 -9.98
C ALA A 85 1.68 9.90 -9.07
N ILE A 86 1.22 10.54 -8.00
CA ILE A 86 2.09 11.27 -7.08
C ILE A 86 1.85 10.71 -5.69
N LYS A 87 2.86 10.12 -5.07
CA LYS A 87 2.70 9.55 -3.73
C LYS A 87 3.87 9.93 -2.86
N GLN A 88 3.60 10.57 -1.72
CA GLN A 88 4.65 10.95 -0.77
C GLN A 88 5.84 11.69 -1.44
N THR A 89 5.56 12.69 -2.28
CA THR A 89 6.56 13.47 -3.06
C THR A 89 7.34 12.71 -4.14
N ARG A 90 6.96 11.46 -4.41
CA ARG A 90 7.48 10.66 -5.52
C ARG A 90 6.50 10.69 -6.69
N PHE A 91 7.04 10.78 -7.89
CA PHE A 91 6.30 10.81 -9.15
C PHE A 91 6.45 9.44 -9.81
N ILE A 92 5.37 8.69 -9.85
CA ILE A 92 5.35 7.33 -10.36
C ILE A 92 4.77 7.39 -11.78
N ILE A 93 5.57 6.97 -12.75
CA ILE A 93 5.14 6.86 -14.15
C ILE A 93 4.40 5.54 -14.30
N LEU A 94 3.19 5.61 -14.83
CA LEU A 94 2.32 4.47 -15.09
C LEU A 94 2.24 4.20 -16.58
N ASP A 95 2.34 2.93 -16.96
CA ASP A 95 2.03 2.48 -18.31
C ASP A 95 0.52 2.48 -18.58
N ARG A 96 0.12 2.11 -19.79
CA ARG A 96 -1.28 2.02 -20.25
C ARG A 96 -2.14 1.11 -19.37
N ASP A 97 -1.54 0.08 -18.78
CA ASP A 97 -2.21 -0.87 -17.88
C ASP A 97 -2.23 -0.38 -16.42
N TYR A 98 -1.90 0.89 -16.17
CA TYR A 98 -1.82 1.50 -14.84
C TYR A 98 -0.76 0.88 -13.90
N MET A 99 0.12 0.04 -14.45
CA MET A 99 1.25 -0.53 -13.74
C MET A 99 2.39 0.48 -13.62
N PRO A 100 3.05 0.57 -12.46
CA PRO A 100 4.20 1.45 -12.29
C PRO A 100 5.39 0.94 -13.10
N CYS A 101 6.08 1.85 -13.78
CA CYS A 101 7.23 1.52 -14.64
C CYS A 101 8.51 2.26 -14.26
N ALA A 102 8.39 3.44 -13.67
CA ALA A 102 9.53 4.19 -13.15
C ALA A 102 9.09 5.09 -12.01
N ILE A 103 10.01 5.36 -11.09
CA ILE A 103 9.80 6.28 -9.98
C ILE A 103 10.77 7.45 -10.15
N PHE A 104 10.27 8.66 -10.08
CA PHE A 104 11.07 9.88 -10.06
C PHE A 104 10.90 10.56 -8.72
N GLU A 105 12.01 10.96 -8.10
CA GLU A 105 11.99 11.70 -6.85
C GLU A 105 12.77 13.00 -7.03
N TYR A 106 12.10 14.13 -6.76
CA TYR A 106 12.72 15.44 -6.83
C TYR A 106 13.22 15.86 -5.46
N ARG A 107 14.52 16.13 -5.36
CA ARG A 107 15.19 16.65 -4.18
C ARG A 107 15.63 18.10 -4.42
N ASP A 108 15.21 18.99 -3.53
CA ASP A 108 15.70 20.37 -3.56
C ASP A 108 17.22 20.37 -3.30
N GLY A 109 17.95 21.12 -4.12
CA GLY A 109 19.40 21.17 -4.05
C GLY A 109 20.00 22.27 -4.90
N THR A 110 21.19 22.72 -4.50
CA THR A 110 21.94 23.79 -5.18
C THR A 110 22.77 23.29 -6.35
N GLN A 111 23.15 22.01 -6.34
CA GLN A 111 23.89 21.35 -7.42
C GLN A 111 22.97 20.37 -8.15
N ALA A 112 22.97 20.48 -9.49
CA ALA A 112 22.28 19.54 -10.36
C ALA A 112 22.94 18.16 -10.23
N MET A 113 22.16 17.15 -9.85
CA MET A 113 22.66 15.77 -9.72
C MET A 113 21.54 14.79 -10.03
N LYS A 114 21.85 13.81 -10.88
CA LYS A 114 20.98 12.69 -11.20
C LYS A 114 21.60 11.40 -10.67
N LEU A 115 20.80 10.59 -9.98
CA LEU A 115 21.19 9.27 -9.50
C LEU A 115 20.14 8.24 -9.90
N ILE A 116 20.58 7.10 -10.40
CA ILE A 116 19.72 5.99 -10.80
C ILE A 116 19.92 4.88 -9.79
N ASP A 117 18.83 4.39 -9.23
CA ASP A 117 18.79 3.27 -8.30
C ASP A 117 17.63 2.34 -8.67
N GLN A 118 17.36 1.31 -7.87
CA GLN A 118 16.26 0.39 -8.07
C GLN A 118 15.44 0.23 -6.78
N GLU A 119 14.14 0.45 -6.85
CA GLU A 119 13.21 0.24 -5.72
C GLU A 119 12.13 -0.75 -6.14
N ASP A 120 12.01 -1.88 -5.42
CA ASP A 120 11.05 -2.95 -5.72
C ASP A 120 11.04 -3.32 -7.21
N GLY A 121 12.22 -3.58 -7.77
CA GLY A 121 12.39 -3.93 -9.18
C GLY A 121 12.18 -2.80 -10.19
N LEU A 122 11.67 -1.63 -9.77
CA LEU A 122 11.45 -0.46 -10.62
C LEU A 122 12.67 0.46 -10.62
N PRO A 123 13.02 1.07 -11.76
CA PRO A 123 14.07 2.09 -11.79
C PRO A 123 13.61 3.34 -11.03
N LEU A 124 14.46 3.80 -10.11
CA LEU A 124 14.30 5.01 -9.31
C LEU A 124 15.27 6.07 -9.80
N TYR A 125 14.73 7.19 -10.29
CA TYR A 125 15.47 8.33 -10.77
C TYR A 125 15.39 9.47 -9.77
N LEU A 126 16.51 9.74 -9.10
CA LEU A 126 16.66 10.82 -8.14
C LEU A 126 17.16 12.06 -8.87
N TYR A 127 16.33 13.09 -8.91
CA TYR A 127 16.60 14.37 -9.55
C TYR A 127 16.87 15.42 -8.48
N LYS A 128 18.07 16.00 -8.48
CA LYS A 128 18.43 17.12 -7.60
C LYS A 128 18.59 18.40 -8.42
N GLY A 129 17.86 19.45 -8.02
CA GLY A 129 17.82 20.71 -8.79
C GLY A 129 17.05 20.56 -10.12
N LEU A 130 16.70 21.68 -10.76
CA LEU A 130 16.11 21.65 -12.11
C LEU A 130 17.19 21.23 -13.12
N ILE A 131 17.30 19.93 -13.33
CA ILE A 131 18.15 19.32 -14.35
C ILE A 131 17.61 19.65 -15.75
N SER A 132 18.47 19.57 -16.76
CA SER A 132 18.10 19.81 -18.16
C SER A 132 16.98 18.87 -18.62
N SER A 133 16.10 19.39 -19.48
CA SER A 133 15.01 18.62 -20.11
C SER A 133 15.51 17.44 -20.94
N ASP A 134 16.76 17.47 -21.40
CA ASP A 134 17.31 16.45 -22.30
C ASP A 134 17.68 15.17 -21.54
N GLU A 135 18.09 15.27 -20.28
CA GLU A 135 18.30 14.09 -19.43
C GLU A 135 16.99 13.33 -19.16
N LEU A 136 15.88 14.06 -18.97
CA LEU A 136 14.55 13.44 -18.81
C LEU A 136 14.11 12.71 -20.09
N LYS A 137 14.43 13.25 -21.27
CA LYS A 137 14.15 12.56 -22.55
C LYS A 137 14.96 11.29 -22.70
N GLN A 138 16.23 11.29 -22.26
CA GLN A 138 17.05 10.09 -22.26
C GLN A 138 16.45 9.00 -21.35
N ASP A 139 15.97 9.39 -20.16
CA ASP A 139 15.31 8.44 -19.26
C ASP A 139 14.02 7.88 -19.85
N TYR A 140 13.21 8.73 -20.45
CA TYR A 140 12.02 8.31 -21.19
C TYR A 140 12.34 7.25 -22.24
N LEU A 141 13.39 7.47 -23.05
CA LEU A 141 13.83 6.49 -24.05
C LEU A 141 14.29 5.18 -23.41
N SER A 142 15.01 5.24 -22.29
CA SER A 142 15.50 4.04 -21.57
C SER A 142 14.37 3.20 -20.97
N ILE A 143 13.32 3.86 -20.45
CA ILE A 143 12.15 3.19 -19.88
C ILE A 143 11.37 2.50 -21.00
N ILE A 144 11.12 3.21 -22.11
CA ILE A 144 10.37 2.65 -23.24
C ILE A 144 11.12 1.51 -23.93
N SER A 145 12.43 1.61 -24.07
CA SER A 145 13.20 0.51 -24.69
C SER A 145 13.14 -0.77 -23.86
N THR A 146 12.91 -0.66 -22.55
CA THR A 146 12.78 -1.80 -21.64
C THR A 146 11.37 -2.41 -21.65
N GLN A 147 10.36 -1.64 -22.06
CA GLN A 147 8.96 -2.08 -22.13
C GLN A 147 8.58 -2.78 -23.45
N LYS A 148 9.45 -2.72 -24.47
CA LYS A 148 9.25 -3.31 -25.80
C LYS A 148 9.66 -4.77 -25.86
#